data_AF-A0A8S3C0Q3-F1
#
_entry.id   AF-A0A8S3C0Q3-F1
#
_cell.length_a   1.000
_cell.length_b   1.000
_cell.length_c   1.000
_cell.angle_alpha   90.00
_cell.angle_beta   90.00
_cell.angle_gamma   90.00
#
_symmetry.space_group_name_H-M   'P 1'
#
loop_
_entity.id
_entity.type
_entity.pdbx_description
1 polymer ?
#
loop_
_entity_poly.entity_id
_entity_poly.type
_entity_poly.pdbx_seq_one_letter_code
_entity_poly.pdbx_strand_id
1 'polypeptide(L)' 'MRAFKYAECSALTQKGLKQVFDDAVRAVLSPKSNKISKSSCIF' A
#
# COMPACT_ATOMS: atom_id res chain seq x y z
N MET A 1 -15.36 3.37 3.25
CA MET A 1 -13.92 3.45 3.52
C MET A 1 -13.22 2.39 2.69
N ARG A 2 -12.19 2.73 1.89
CA ARG A 2 -11.39 1.76 1.11
C ARG A 2 -9.94 1.81 1.61
N ALA A 3 -9.36 0.67 1.95
CA ALA A 3 -7.95 0.58 2.29
C ALA A 3 -7.10 0.70 1.01
N PHE A 4 -6.02 1.49 1.07
CA PHE A 4 -5.11 1.67 -0.07
C PHE A 4 -4.09 0.53 -0.17
N LYS A 5 -3.50 0.12 0.96
CA LYS A 5 -2.50 -0.95 1.05
C LYS A 5 -2.41 -1.49 2.48
N TYR A 6 -2.20 -2.79 2.64
CA TYR A 6 -1.81 -3.42 3.91
C TYR A 6 -0.29 -3.63 3.95
N ALA A 7 0.32 -3.38 5.11
CA ALA A 7 1.73 -3.65 5.36
C ALA A 7 1.94 -3.95 6.85
N GLU A 8 2.76 -4.96 7.15
CA GLU A 8 3.19 -5.29 8.51
C GLU A 8 4.49 -4.55 8.86
N CYS A 9 4.58 -4.07 10.09
CA CYS A 9 5.78 -3.41 10.60
C CYS A 9 5.94 -3.60 12.11
N SER A 10 7.19 -3.52 12.59
CA SER A 10 7.53 -3.44 14.01
C SER A 10 8.20 -2.11 14.30
N ALA A 11 7.58 -1.29 15.15
CA ALA A 11 8.15 -0.03 15.58
C ALA A 11 9.42 -0.24 16.43
N LEU A 12 9.43 -1.28 17.27
CA LEU A 12 10.52 -1.59 18.19
C LEU A 12 11.82 -1.99 17.46
N THR A 13 11.71 -2.86 16.46
CA THR A 13 12.88 -3.33 15.69
C THR A 13 13.07 -2.55 14.39
N GLN A 14 12.24 -1.52 14.16
CA GLN A 14 12.18 -0.68 12.97
C GLN A 14 11.93 -1.43 11.65
N LYS A 15 11.60 -2.73 11.73
CA LYS A 15 11.31 -3.56 10.56
C LYS A 15 10.06 -3.02 9.86
N GLY A 16 10.20 -2.67 8.59
CA GLY A 16 9.10 -2.22 7.74
C GLY A 16 8.66 -0.76 7.94
N LEU A 17 9.22 -0.02 8.91
CA LEU A 17 8.82 1.38 9.16
C LEU A 17 9.02 2.28 7.94
N LYS A 18 10.22 2.25 7.33
CA LYS A 18 10.53 3.11 6.18
C LYS A 18 9.54 2.87 5.03
N GLN A 19 9.23 1.61 4.74
CA GLN A 19 8.30 1.26 3.68
C GLN A 19 6.88 1.78 3.97
N VAL A 20 6.39 1.65 5.22
CA VAL A 20 5.08 2.18 5.63
C VAL A 20 5.01 3.69 5.42
N PHE A 21 6.05 4.44 5.80
CA PHE A 21 6.09 5.88 5.59
C PHE A 21 6.18 6.28 4.12
N ASP A 22 7.05 5.64 3.33
CA ASP A 22 7.18 5.90 1.90
C ASP A 22 5.87 5.64 1.15
N ASP A 23 5.19 4.53 1.46
CA ASP A 23 3.91 4.16 0.85
C ASP A 23 2.78 5.10 1.25
N ALA A 24 2.72 5.53 2.52
CA ALA A 24 1.71 6.46 3.00
C ALA A 24 1.85 7.84 2.33
N VAL A 25 3.08 8.37 2.27
CA VAL A 25 3.36 9.65 1.59
C VAL A 25 2.98 9.56 0.11
N ARG A 26 3.38 8.48 -0.57
CA ARG A 26 3.04 8.26 -1.99
C ARG A 26 1.53 8.12 -2.21
N ALA A 27 0.81 7.47 -1.30
CA ALA A 27 -0.65 7.31 -1.39
C ALA A 27 -1.39 8.67 -1.41
N VAL A 28 -0.84 9.67 -0.70
CA VAL A 28 -1.42 11.01 -0.63
C VAL A 28 -0.95 11.89 -1.80
N LEU A 29 0.36 11.94 -2.06
CA LEU A 29 0.93 12.87 -3.05
C LEU A 29 0.86 12.39 -4.50
N SER A 30 0.80 11.07 -4.72
CA SER A 30 0.77 10.46 -6.04
C SER A 30 -0.16 9.27 -6.04
N PRO A 31 -1.47 9.51 -5.83
CA PRO A 31 -2.45 8.44 -5.86
C PRO A 31 -2.40 7.77 -7.22
N LYS A 32 -2.02 6.49 -7.26
CA LYS A 32 -2.10 5.72 -8.49
C LYS A 32 -3.55 5.75 -8.95
N SER A 33 -3.81 6.16 -10.19
CA SER A 33 -5.12 5.96 -10.80
C SER A 33 -5.42 4.47 -10.66
N ASN A 34 -6.48 4.11 -9.92
CA ASN A 34 -6.94 2.73 -9.82
C ASN A 34 -7.44 2.30 -11.21
N LYS A 35 -6.51 2.00 -12.13
CA LYS A 35 -6.81 1.19 -13.30
C LYS A 35 -7.14 -0.17 -12.70
N ILE A 36 -8.44 -0.43 -12.54
CA ILE A 36 -8.95 -1.74 -12.20
C ILE A 36 -8.48 -2.63 -13.35
N SER A 37 -7.31 -3.25 -13.24
CA SER A 37 -7.02 -4.44 -14.02
C SER A 37 -8.01 -5.45 -13.49
N LYS A 38 -9.10 -5.68 -14.24
CA LYS A 38 -10.00 -6.79 -14.00
C LYS A 38 -9.14 -8.06 -14.10
N SER A 39 -8.61 -8.54 -12.97
CA SER A 39 -8.16 -9.92 -12.87
C SER A 39 -9.41 -10.77 -12.95
N SER A 40 -9.79 -11.11 -14.18
CA SER A 40 -10.64 -12.25 -14.47
C SER A 40 -10.06 -13.44 -13.74
N CYS A 41 -10.83 -14.05 -12.82
CA CYS A 41 -10.53 -15.37 -12.32
C CYS A 41 -10.31 -16.29 -13.53
N ILE A 42 -9.10 -16.80 -13.69
CA ILE A 42 -8.85 -17.98 -14.49
C ILE A 42 -8.72 -19.12 -13.48
N PHE A 43 -9.68 -20.04 -13.60
CA PHE A 43 -9.79 -21.29 -12.85
C PHE A 43 -8.53 -22.14 -12.99
#